data_AF-A0A661R4K4-F1
#
_entry.id   AF-A0A661R4K4-F1
#
_cell.length_a   1.000
_cell.length_b   1.000
_cell.length_c   1.000
_cell.angle_alpha   90.00
_cell.angle_beta   90.00
_cell.angle_gamma   90.00
#
_symmetry.space_group_name_H-M   'P 1'
#
loop_
_entity.id
_entity.type
_entity.pdbx_description
1 polymer ?
#
loop_
_entity_poly.entity_id
_entity_poly.type
_entity_poly.pdbx_seq_one_letter_code
_entity_poly.pdbx_strand_id
1 'polypeptide(L)'
;TTNVYLIDITIQVRSDTSAADLNPMLNLAAAAEFNGILGVSDEQLVSCDFNHDPRSAIIDLPQTRVSGRRLIKIQAWFDNEWGYSNRLLDTTLAALEA
;
A
#
# COMPACT_ATOMS: atom_id res chain seq x y z
N THR A 1 0.99 14.62 10.41
CA THR A 1 -0.41 15.05 10.64
C THR A 1 -1.02 14.10 11.68
N THR A 2 -2.26 14.29 12.11
CA THR A 2 -2.84 13.52 13.22
C THR A 2 -3.38 12.14 12.81
N ASN A 3 -3.94 12.02 11.59
CA ASN A 3 -4.68 10.85 11.13
C ASN A 3 -3.89 10.05 10.06
N VAL A 4 -3.96 10.42 8.79
CA VAL A 4 -3.25 9.66 7.74
C VAL A 4 -1.73 9.66 7.91
N TYR A 5 -1.15 8.46 7.97
CA TYR A 5 0.29 8.20 8.05
C TYR A 5 0.83 7.60 6.75
N LEU A 6 2.15 7.61 6.61
CA LEU A 6 2.87 7.03 5.49
C LEU A 6 3.97 6.11 6.03
N ILE A 7 4.09 4.93 5.44
CA ILE A 7 5.21 4.02 5.64
C ILE A 7 6.17 4.19 4.49
N ASP A 8 7.45 4.37 4.81
CA ASP A 8 8.56 4.35 3.87
C ASP A 8 9.30 3.00 4.01
N ILE A 9 9.17 2.14 3.00
CA ILE A 9 9.65 0.77 3.02
C ILE A 9 10.87 0.67 2.11
N THR A 10 12.03 0.31 2.70
CA THR A 10 13.26 0.03 1.95
C THR A 10 13.61 -1.45 2.04
N ILE A 11 13.75 -2.13 0.91
CA ILE A 11 13.97 -3.58 0.83
C ILE A 11 15.08 -3.92 -0.15
N GLN A 12 16.00 -4.79 0.26
CA GLN A 12 16.99 -5.40 -0.63
C GLN A 12 16.45 -6.72 -1.21
N VAL A 13 16.40 -6.83 -2.54
CA VAL A 13 15.94 -8.04 -3.25
C VAL A 13 17.09 -8.85 -3.84
N ARG A 14 16.82 -10.13 -4.13
CA ARG A 14 17.81 -11.07 -4.70
C ARG A 14 17.97 -10.92 -6.22
N SER A 15 16.88 -10.62 -6.91
CA SER A 15 16.84 -10.50 -8.38
C SER A 15 16.87 -9.04 -8.80
N ASP A 16 17.49 -8.75 -9.95
CA ASP A 16 17.48 -7.42 -10.56
C ASP A 16 16.03 -7.01 -10.90
N THR A 17 15.69 -5.75 -10.64
CA THR A 17 14.36 -5.18 -10.92
C THR A 17 14.47 -3.69 -11.25
N SER A 18 13.38 -3.11 -11.73
CA SER A 18 13.19 -1.66 -11.91
C SER A 18 11.82 -1.22 -11.40
N ALA A 19 11.59 0.10 -11.30
CA ALA A 19 10.26 0.63 -10.99
C ALA A 19 9.22 0.29 -12.08
N ALA A 20 9.66 0.18 -13.34
CA ALA A 20 8.80 -0.22 -14.46
C ALA A 20 8.35 -1.68 -14.36
N ASP A 21 9.15 -2.55 -13.73
CA ASP A 21 8.77 -3.93 -13.44
C ASP A 21 7.83 -4.00 -12.22
N LEU A 22 8.11 -3.22 -11.17
CA LEU A 22 7.38 -3.25 -9.91
C LEU A 22 5.97 -2.65 -10.00
N ASN A 23 5.82 -1.48 -10.63
CA ASN A 23 4.54 -0.77 -10.64
C ASN A 23 3.39 -1.62 -11.24
N PRO A 24 3.56 -2.32 -12.38
CA PRO A 24 2.53 -3.22 -12.90
C PRO A 24 2.22 -4.40 -11.96
N MET A 25 3.24 -4.96 -11.29
CA MET A 25 3.04 -6.05 -10.32
C MET A 25 2.21 -5.57 -9.12
N LEU A 26 2.47 -4.37 -8.62
CA LEU A 26 1.73 -3.76 -7.52
C LEU A 26 0.28 -3.47 -7.91
N ASN A 27 0.05 -2.95 -9.12
CA ASN A 27 -1.30 -2.78 -9.67
C ASN A 27 -2.06 -4.10 -9.74
N LEU A 28 -1.43 -5.15 -10.26
CA LEU A 28 -2.05 -6.47 -10.38
C LEU A 28 -2.37 -7.06 -9.00
N ALA A 29 -1.44 -6.97 -8.05
CA ALA A 29 -1.63 -7.46 -6.69
C ALA A 29 -2.81 -6.75 -5.99
N ALA A 30 -2.90 -5.42 -6.13
CA ALA A 30 -4.00 -4.63 -5.59
C ALA A 30 -5.34 -4.94 -6.26
N ALA A 31 -5.38 -5.21 -7.56
CA ALA A 31 -6.60 -5.53 -8.29
C ALA A 31 -7.08 -6.99 -8.11
N ALA A 32 -6.17 -7.90 -7.76
CA ALA A 32 -6.44 -9.33 -7.63
C ALA A 32 -6.46 -9.77 -6.16
N GLU A 33 -5.36 -10.33 -5.67
CA GLU A 33 -5.26 -10.98 -4.35
C GLU A 33 -5.64 -10.04 -3.20
N PHE A 34 -5.32 -8.75 -3.31
CA PHE A 34 -5.52 -7.77 -2.26
C PHE A 34 -6.62 -6.75 -2.56
N ASN A 35 -7.56 -7.07 -3.46
CA ASN A 35 -8.65 -6.17 -3.80
C ASN A 35 -9.46 -5.73 -2.56
N GLY A 36 -9.64 -4.43 -2.40
CA GLY A 36 -10.29 -3.82 -1.23
C GLY A 36 -9.42 -3.70 0.03
N ILE A 37 -8.23 -4.31 0.05
CA ILE A 37 -7.27 -4.23 1.17
C ILE A 37 -6.07 -3.36 0.80
N LEU A 38 -5.49 -3.58 -0.39
CA LEU A 38 -4.39 -2.81 -0.95
C LEU A 38 -4.92 -1.91 -2.06
N GLY A 39 -4.53 -0.64 -2.02
CA GLY A 39 -4.69 0.32 -3.10
C GLY A 39 -3.35 0.65 -3.75
N VAL A 40 -3.43 1.23 -4.94
CA VAL A 40 -2.34 1.93 -5.61
C VAL A 40 -2.87 3.25 -6.13
N SER A 41 -2.00 4.26 -6.23
CA SER A 41 -2.32 5.55 -6.85
C SER A 41 -1.16 6.02 -7.72
N ASP A 42 -1.49 6.52 -8.91
CA ASP A 42 -0.59 7.25 -9.80
C ASP A 42 -0.82 8.77 -9.78
N GLU A 43 -1.76 9.23 -8.95
CA GLU A 43 -2.12 10.63 -8.77
C GLU A 43 -1.17 11.35 -7.81
N GLN A 44 -1.04 12.68 -7.96
CA GLN A 44 -0.27 13.52 -7.05
C GLN A 44 -1.10 13.89 -5.81
N LEU A 45 -1.23 12.94 -4.90
CA LEU A 45 -2.02 13.09 -3.68
C LEU A 45 -1.17 13.48 -2.47
N VAL A 46 -1.84 13.97 -1.44
CA VAL A 46 -1.26 14.30 -0.14
C VAL A 46 -2.01 13.58 0.97
N SER A 47 -1.46 13.60 2.19
CA SER A 47 -2.01 12.84 3.33
C SER A 47 -3.52 13.00 3.55
N CYS A 48 -4.09 14.21 3.39
CA CYS A 48 -5.51 14.40 3.68
C CYS A 48 -6.46 13.75 2.67
N ASP A 49 -5.98 13.42 1.48
CA ASP A 49 -6.78 12.77 0.43
C ASP A 49 -7.12 11.32 0.79
N PHE A 50 -6.39 10.72 1.73
CA PHE A 50 -6.61 9.35 2.20
C PHE A 50 -7.40 9.29 3.51
N ASN A 51 -7.92 10.41 4.03
CA ASN A 51 -8.76 10.36 5.24
C ASN A 51 -10.02 9.54 4.95
N HIS A 52 -10.37 8.66 5.89
CA HIS A 52 -11.48 7.71 5.77
C HIS A 52 -11.35 6.73 4.59
N ASP A 53 -10.14 6.49 4.08
CA ASP A 53 -9.91 5.39 3.16
C ASP A 53 -9.93 4.05 3.92
N PRO A 54 -10.80 3.10 3.57
CA PRO A 54 -10.95 1.84 4.31
C PRO A 54 -9.85 0.82 3.99
N ARG A 55 -8.99 1.09 2.99
CA ARG A 55 -7.90 0.20 2.61
C ARG A 55 -6.80 0.25 3.68
N SER A 56 -6.10 -0.86 3.84
CA SER A 56 -5.02 -0.98 4.82
C SER A 56 -3.73 -0.31 4.38
N ALA A 57 -3.53 -0.15 3.07
CA ALA A 57 -2.42 0.58 2.49
C ALA A 57 -2.77 1.03 1.08
N ILE A 58 -2.29 2.20 0.67
CA ILE A 58 -2.34 2.70 -0.70
C ILE A 58 -0.93 3.05 -1.15
N ILE A 59 -0.39 2.30 -2.12
CA ILE A 59 0.97 2.53 -2.61
C ILE A 59 1.00 3.75 -3.54
N ASP A 60 1.93 4.65 -3.27
CA ASP A 60 2.25 5.81 -4.09
C ASP A 60 3.22 5.39 -5.21
N LEU A 61 2.67 5.05 -6.39
CA LEU A 61 3.46 4.55 -7.52
C LEU A 61 4.51 5.56 -8.02
N PRO A 62 4.21 6.88 -8.11
CA PRO A 62 5.19 7.89 -8.47
C PRO A 62 6.39 7.98 -7.52
N GLN A 63 6.29 7.46 -6.29
CA GLN A 63 7.39 7.43 -5.31
C GLN A 63 8.18 6.12 -5.29
N THR A 64 7.80 5.12 -6.09
CA THR A 64 8.57 3.88 -6.19
C THR A 64 9.95 4.13 -6.82
N ARG A 65 11.02 3.70 -6.14
CA ARG A 65 12.40 3.85 -6.61
C ARG A 65 13.17 2.55 -6.52
N VAL A 66 14.11 2.36 -7.43
CA VAL A 66 15.12 1.29 -7.34
C VAL A 66 16.49 1.94 -7.44
N SER A 67 17.29 1.80 -6.39
CA SER A 67 18.69 2.21 -6.38
C SER A 67 19.57 1.05 -6.83
N GLY A 68 20.43 1.31 -7.83
CA GLY A 68 21.13 0.25 -8.55
C GLY A 68 20.12 -0.63 -9.28
N ARG A 69 20.00 -1.90 -8.86
CA ARG A 69 19.01 -2.86 -9.42
C ARG A 69 18.25 -3.66 -8.37
N ARG A 70 18.55 -3.47 -7.09
CA ARG A 70 18.10 -4.40 -6.03
C ARG A 70 17.74 -3.75 -4.71
N LEU A 71 17.95 -2.44 -4.53
CA LEU A 71 17.49 -1.73 -3.36
C LEU A 71 16.22 -0.96 -3.72
N ILE A 72 15.08 -1.47 -3.31
CA ILE A 72 13.76 -0.91 -3.61
C ILE A 72 13.34 0.02 -2.49
N LYS A 73 12.72 1.14 -2.86
CA LYS A 73 11.99 2.02 -1.96
C LYS A 73 10.53 2.11 -2.44
N ILE A 74 9.59 1.84 -1.55
CA ILE A 74 8.14 1.99 -1.77
C ILE A 74 7.57 2.85 -0.64
N GLN A 75 6.60 3.69 -0.97
CA GLN A 75 5.85 4.46 0.01
C GLN A 75 4.38 4.07 -0.05
N ALA A 76 3.76 3.91 1.12
CA ALA A 76 2.36 3.55 1.23
C ALA A 76 1.66 4.42 2.28
N TRP A 77 0.57 5.06 1.85
CA TRP A 77 -0.34 5.81 2.70
C TRP A 77 -1.33 4.87 3.38
N PHE A 78 -1.77 5.24 4.58
CA PHE A 78 -2.87 4.58 5.26
C PHE A 78 -3.50 5.53 6.28
N ASP A 79 -4.81 5.48 6.39
CA ASP A 79 -5.51 6.08 7.53
C ASP A 79 -5.26 5.18 8.76
N ASN A 80 -4.59 5.72 9.78
CA ASN A 80 -4.15 4.96 10.95
C ASN A 80 -5.33 4.55 11.86
N GLU A 81 -6.49 5.18 11.73
CA GLU A 81 -7.70 4.86 12.49
C GLU A 81 -8.68 4.04 11.64
N TRP A 82 -8.98 4.51 10.43
CA TRP A 82 -10.09 4.01 9.63
C TRP A 82 -9.80 2.66 8.99
N GLY A 83 -8.65 2.53 8.30
CA GLY A 83 -8.27 1.28 7.64
C GLY A 83 -8.14 0.13 8.64
N TYR A 84 -7.54 0.40 9.80
CA TYR A 84 -7.39 -0.59 10.87
C TYR A 84 -8.74 -1.00 11.48
N SER A 85 -9.63 -0.03 11.74
CA SER A 85 -10.96 -0.31 12.29
C SER A 85 -11.80 -1.20 11.37
N ASN A 86 -11.70 -1.02 10.05
CA ASN A 86 -12.35 -1.92 9.08
C ASN A 86 -11.76 -3.34 9.16
N ARG A 87 -10.43 -3.49 9.24
CA ARG A 87 -9.79 -4.81 9.38
C ARG A 87 -10.17 -5.55 10.66
N LEU A 88 -10.46 -4.83 11.76
CA LEU A 88 -10.98 -5.46 12.99
C LEU A 88 -12.34 -6.12 12.76
N LEU A 89 -13.23 -5.46 12.02
CA LEU A 89 -14.54 -6.03 11.66
C LEU A 89 -14.38 -7.24 10.74
N ASP A 90 -13.54 -7.12 9.70
CA ASP A 90 -13.26 -8.21 8.76
C ASP A 90 -12.71 -9.45 9.49
N THR A 91 -11.75 -9.25 10.39
CA THR A 91 -11.16 -10.32 11.19
C THR A 91 -12.18 -10.96 12.14
N THR A 92 -13.06 -10.15 12.72
CA THR A 92 -14.13 -10.65 13.60
C THR A 92 -15.11 -11.52 12.83
N LEU A 93 -15.51 -11.10 11.63
CA LEU A 93 -16.39 -11.89 10.76
C LEU A 93 -15.74 -13.22 10.37
N ALA A 94 -14.49 -13.18 9.89
CA ALA A 94 -13.74 -14.38 9.55
C ALA A 94 -13.60 -15.35 10.73
N ALA A 95 -13.42 -14.84 11.95
CA ALA A 95 -13.33 -15.67 13.16
C ALA A 95 -14.67 -16.32 13.56
N LEU A 96 -15.81 -15.70 13.21
CA LEU A 96 -17.14 -16.27 13.44
C LEU A 96 -17.52 -17.33 12.40
N GLU A 97 -16.91 -17.28 11.22
CA GLU A 97 -17.15 -18.22 10.11
C GLU A 97 -16.24 -19.45 10.13
N ALA A 98 -15.20 -19.45 10.99
CA ALA A 98 -14.24 -20.54 11.18
C ALA A 98 -14.74 -21.63 12.15
#